data_AF-A0A957RK40-F1
#
_entry.id   AF-A0A957RK40-F1
#
_cell.length_a   1.000
_cell.length_b   1.000
_cell.length_c   1.000
_cell.angle_alpha   90.00
_cell.angle_beta   90.00
_cell.angle_gamma   90.00
#
_symmetry.space_group_name_H-M   'P 1'
#
loop_
_entity.id
_entity.type
_entity.pdbx_description
1 polymer ?
#
loop_
_entity_poly.entity_id
_entity_poly.type
_entity_poly.pdbx_seq_one_letter_code
_entity_poly.pdbx_strand_id
1 'polypeptide(L)'
;KNVNVSAEDRSRFSVSEADVLTLADWAMAIEEHYTARRGVDMPMDIEWAKDGRSGELFIVQARPETVHSQRTVTQIQSYRLEEKGEVLVKGLAVGDKIASGTVNVIPNVSHIRDFKAGQ
;
A
#
# COMPACT_ATOMS: atom_id res chain seq x y z
N LYS A 1 4.53 -7.04 19.47
CA LYS A 1 5.97 -6.71 19.68
C LYS A 1 6.71 -7.26 18.48
N ASN A 2 7.42 -6.43 17.73
CA ASN A 2 8.17 -6.92 16.57
C ASN A 2 9.35 -7.75 17.06
N VAL A 3 9.49 -8.97 16.55
CA VAL A 3 10.57 -9.91 16.86
C VAL A 3 11.51 -9.96 15.67
N ASN A 4 12.82 -10.04 15.95
CA ASN A 4 13.81 -10.16 14.89
C ASN A 4 13.63 -11.49 14.15
N VAL A 5 13.45 -11.41 12.84
CA VAL A 5 13.40 -12.56 11.95
C VAL A 5 14.83 -12.97 11.58
N SER A 6 15.12 -14.26 11.65
CA SER A 6 16.44 -14.81 11.31
C SER A 6 16.79 -14.50 9.84
N ALA A 7 18.08 -14.51 9.48
CA ALA A 7 18.49 -14.27 8.10
C ALA A 7 17.92 -15.32 7.13
N GLU A 8 17.81 -16.56 7.59
CA GLU A 8 17.25 -17.69 6.85
C GLU A 8 15.75 -17.51 6.61
N ASP A 9 14.98 -17.16 7.64
CA ASP A 9 13.53 -16.96 7.48
C ASP A 9 13.20 -15.75 6.61
N ARG A 10 14.06 -14.71 6.59
CA ARG A 10 13.92 -13.59 5.65
C ARG A 10 14.10 -13.98 4.19
N SER A 11 14.80 -15.09 3.91
CA SER A 11 14.98 -15.63 2.55
C SER A 11 13.86 -16.57 2.13
N ARG A 12 12.90 -16.86 3.01
CA ARG A 12 11.75 -17.73 2.73
C ARG A 12 10.51 -16.90 2.46
N PHE A 13 9.69 -17.33 1.51
CA PHE A 13 8.39 -16.71 1.29
C PHE A 13 7.48 -16.96 2.48
N SER A 14 6.69 -15.94 2.84
CA SER A 14 5.71 -16.02 3.94
C SER A 14 4.51 -16.93 3.62
N VAL A 15 4.39 -17.36 2.36
CA VAL A 15 3.29 -18.18 1.84
C VAL A 15 3.85 -19.28 0.92
N SER A 16 3.17 -20.41 0.90
CA SER A 16 3.42 -21.52 -0.01
C SER A 16 2.73 -21.31 -1.37
N GLU A 17 3.07 -22.13 -2.36
CA GLU A 17 2.40 -22.12 -3.66
C GLU A 17 0.89 -22.40 -3.55
N ALA A 18 0.49 -23.33 -2.66
CA ALA A 18 -0.91 -23.63 -2.40
C ALA A 18 -1.68 -22.44 -1.80
N ASP A 19 -1.02 -21.66 -0.92
CA ASP A 19 -1.60 -20.44 -0.38
C ASP A 19 -1.82 -19.40 -1.49
N VAL A 20 -0.85 -19.25 -2.40
CA VAL A 20 -0.93 -18.30 -3.52
C VAL A 20 -2.10 -18.65 -4.45
N LEU A 21 -2.27 -19.93 -4.79
CA LEU A 21 -3.40 -20.38 -5.61
C LEU A 21 -4.74 -20.11 -4.93
N THR A 22 -4.83 -20.40 -3.62
CA THR A 22 -6.04 -20.11 -2.83
C THR A 22 -6.38 -18.61 -2.83
N LEU A 23 -5.36 -17.76 -2.62
CA LEU A 23 -5.54 -16.30 -2.65
C LEU A 23 -5.93 -15.79 -4.04
N ALA A 24 -5.41 -16.38 -5.12
CA ALA A 24 -5.78 -16.03 -6.48
C ALA A 24 -7.24 -16.39 -6.79
N ASP A 25 -7.69 -17.59 -6.40
CA ASP A 25 -9.08 -18.02 -6.55
C ASP A 25 -10.03 -17.10 -5.77
N TRP A 26 -9.66 -16.73 -4.54
CA TRP A 26 -10.44 -15.78 -3.75
C TRP A 26 -10.49 -14.39 -4.37
N ALA A 27 -9.36 -13.91 -4.91
CA ALA A 27 -9.30 -12.60 -5.56
C ALA A 27 -10.24 -12.53 -6.76
N MET A 28 -10.23 -13.56 -7.63
CA MET A 28 -11.13 -13.66 -8.77
C MET A 28 -12.60 -13.70 -8.32
N ALA A 29 -12.93 -14.53 -7.33
CA ALA A 29 -14.29 -14.66 -6.83
C ALA A 29 -14.82 -13.34 -6.21
N ILE A 30 -13.96 -12.61 -5.49
CA ILE A 30 -14.29 -11.32 -4.90
C ILE A 30 -14.52 -10.27 -5.99
N GLU A 31 -13.63 -10.17 -6.97
CA GLU A 31 -13.76 -9.23 -8.10
C GLU A 31 -15.03 -9.51 -8.91
N GLU A 32 -15.31 -10.78 -9.25
CA GLU A 32 -16.53 -11.19 -9.95
C GLU A 32 -17.78 -10.80 -9.16
N HIS A 33 -17.81 -11.07 -7.85
CA HIS A 33 -18.94 -10.75 -6.99
C HIS A 33 -19.28 -9.25 -6.99
N TYR A 34 -18.27 -8.39 -6.84
CA TYR A 34 -18.49 -6.94 -6.78
C TYR A 34 -18.75 -6.33 -8.16
N THR A 35 -18.09 -6.82 -9.20
CA THR A 35 -18.37 -6.45 -10.60
C THR A 35 -19.83 -6.75 -10.96
N ALA A 36 -20.31 -7.96 -10.67
CA ALA A 36 -21.70 -8.34 -10.92
C ALA A 36 -22.69 -7.47 -10.14
N ARG A 37 -22.39 -7.12 -8.88
CA ARG A 37 -23.24 -6.24 -8.05
C ARG A 37 -23.27 -4.80 -8.52
N ARG A 38 -22.18 -4.29 -9.08
CA ARG A 38 -22.08 -2.91 -9.59
C ARG A 38 -22.52 -2.75 -11.04
N GLY A 39 -22.53 -3.83 -11.81
CA GLY A 39 -22.87 -3.82 -13.24
C GLY A 39 -21.79 -3.20 -14.13
N VAL A 40 -20.60 -2.94 -13.58
CA VAL A 40 -19.42 -2.42 -14.26
C VAL A 40 -18.19 -3.07 -13.62
N ASP A 41 -17.12 -3.23 -14.41
CA ASP A 41 -15.83 -3.76 -13.92
C ASP A 41 -15.40 -3.02 -12.66
N MET A 42 -15.17 -3.78 -11.59
CA MET A 42 -14.79 -3.26 -10.29
C MET A 42 -13.63 -4.07 -9.73
N PRO A 43 -12.39 -3.67 -10.05
CA PRO A 43 -11.20 -4.23 -9.44
C PRO A 43 -11.23 -4.04 -7.92
N MET A 44 -10.71 -5.02 -7.19
CA MET A 44 -10.78 -5.06 -5.73
C MET A 44 -9.37 -5.09 -5.11
N ASP A 45 -9.16 -4.23 -4.12
CA ASP A 45 -8.03 -4.25 -3.19
C ASP A 45 -8.39 -5.14 -1.99
N ILE A 46 -7.60 -6.18 -1.76
CA ILE A 46 -7.90 -7.27 -0.82
C ILE A 46 -6.77 -7.39 0.21
N GLU A 47 -7.14 -7.34 1.48
CA GLU A 47 -6.26 -7.64 2.60
C GLU A 47 -6.56 -9.03 3.14
N TRP A 48 -5.52 -9.83 3.37
CA TRP A 48 -5.61 -11.18 3.88
C TRP A 48 -4.69 -11.40 5.08
N ALA A 49 -4.97 -12.44 5.86
CA ALA A 49 -4.14 -12.88 6.98
C ALA A 49 -3.97 -14.39 6.94
N LYS A 50 -2.81 -14.87 7.39
CA LYS A 50 -2.58 -16.29 7.68
C LYS A 50 -2.41 -16.46 9.18
N ASP A 51 -3.22 -17.31 9.81
CA ASP A 51 -3.03 -17.62 11.22
C ASP A 51 -1.74 -18.44 11.40
N GLY A 52 -0.85 -17.96 12.27
CA GLY A 52 0.41 -18.64 12.56
C GLY A 52 0.25 -19.91 13.39
N ARG A 53 -0.93 -20.16 13.99
CA ARG A 53 -1.21 -21.39 14.76
C ARG A 53 -1.87 -22.46 13.91
N SER A 54 -2.99 -22.14 13.27
CA SER A 54 -3.71 -23.12 12.43
C SER A 54 -3.12 -23.25 11.03
N GLY A 55 -2.44 -22.21 10.53
CA GLY A 55 -1.98 -22.15 9.14
C GLY A 55 -3.10 -21.78 8.16
N GLU A 56 -4.29 -21.43 8.63
CA GLU A 56 -5.43 -21.08 7.79
C GLU A 56 -5.32 -19.66 7.23
N LEU A 57 -5.85 -19.46 6.03
CA LEU A 57 -5.94 -18.17 5.36
C LEU A 57 -7.32 -17.53 5.60
N PHE A 58 -7.34 -16.20 5.67
CA PHE A 58 -8.55 -15.42 5.86
C PHE A 58 -8.49 -14.14 5.02
N ILE A 59 -9.63 -13.74 4.45
CA ILE A 59 -9.83 -12.40 3.91
C ILE A 59 -10.26 -11.50 5.08
N VAL A 60 -9.50 -10.44 5.34
CA VAL A 60 -9.81 -9.49 6.43
C VAL A 60 -10.47 -8.21 5.91
N GLN A 61 -10.23 -7.85 4.64
CA GLN A 61 -10.88 -6.72 3.98
C GLN A 61 -10.94 -6.95 2.47
N ALA A 62 -12.00 -6.44 1.85
CA ALA A 62 -12.07 -6.22 0.41
C ALA A 62 -12.74 -4.87 0.16
N ARG A 63 -12.12 -4.03 -0.66
CA ARG A 63 -12.66 -2.72 -1.05
C ARG A 63 -12.36 -2.43 -2.52
N PRO A 64 -13.15 -1.60 -3.21
CA PRO A 64 -12.81 -1.20 -4.57
C PRO A 64 -11.41 -0.60 -4.65
N GLU A 65 -10.68 -0.95 -5.71
CA GLU A 65 -9.36 -0.39 -6.01
C GLU A 65 -9.47 1.13 -6.25
N THR A 66 -8.58 1.93 -5.64
CA THR A 66 -8.67 3.42 -5.69
C THR A 66 -7.38 4.13 -6.04
N VAL A 67 -6.24 3.42 -6.14
CA VAL A 67 -4.90 4.01 -6.26
C VAL A 67 -4.44 4.06 -7.72
N HIS A 68 -4.75 3.02 -8.50
CA HIS A 68 -4.41 2.87 -9.90
C HIS A 68 -5.54 3.29 -10.84
N SER A 69 -6.81 3.26 -10.40
CA SER A 69 -7.95 3.80 -11.16
C SER A 69 -7.82 5.29 -11.52
N GLN A 70 -6.96 6.05 -10.82
CA GLN A 70 -6.66 7.46 -11.13
C GLN A 70 -5.34 7.67 -11.89
N ARG A 71 -4.52 6.63 -12.10
CA ARG A 71 -3.28 6.75 -12.87
C ARG A 71 -3.61 6.60 -14.35
N THR A 72 -3.57 7.71 -15.09
CA THR A 72 -3.46 7.67 -16.54
C THR A 72 -2.20 6.85 -16.89
N VAL A 73 -2.40 5.68 -17.50
CA VAL A 73 -1.39 4.62 -17.77
C VAL A 73 -0.18 5.10 -18.60
N THR A 74 -0.16 6.36 -19.05
CA THR A 74 0.77 6.89 -20.04
C THR A 74 1.84 7.86 -19.51
N GLN A 75 1.89 8.18 -18.21
CA GLN A 75 2.93 9.08 -17.67
C GLN A 75 3.84 8.41 -16.64
N ILE A 76 5.12 8.28 -16.99
CA ILE A 76 6.21 7.97 -16.07
C ILE A 76 6.79 9.31 -15.60
N GLN A 77 6.69 9.60 -14.30
CA GLN A 77 7.34 10.76 -13.69
C GLN A 77 8.57 10.30 -12.92
N SER A 78 9.74 10.81 -13.29
CA SER A 78 11.01 10.59 -12.59
C SER A 78 11.50 11.88 -11.97
N TYR A 79 11.97 11.81 -10.72
CA TYR A 79 12.55 12.96 -10.02
C TYR A 79 14.07 12.79 -9.91
N ARG A 80 14.82 13.86 -10.15
CA ARG A 80 16.26 13.91 -9.95
C ARG A 80 16.58 15.05 -8.99
N LEU A 81 17.23 14.73 -7.89
CA LEU A 81 17.73 15.74 -6.96
C LEU A 81 19.03 16.32 -7.53
N GLU A 82 19.03 17.61 -7.84
CA GLU A 82 20.20 18.29 -8.43
C GLU A 82 21.26 18.62 -7.37
N GLU A 83 20.81 19.04 -6.18
CA GLU A 83 21.67 19.49 -5.09
C GLU A 83 21.29 18.85 -3.76
N LYS A 84 22.28 18.55 -2.92
CA LYS A 84 22.07 17.99 -1.58
C LYS A 84 22.36 19.06 -0.53
N GLY A 85 21.40 19.31 0.35
CA GLY A 85 21.58 20.13 1.55
C GLY A 85 22.00 19.30 2.77
N GLU A 86 22.14 19.98 3.90
CA GLU A 86 22.28 19.33 5.21
C GLU A 86 21.03 18.51 5.53
N VAL A 87 21.22 17.25 5.94
CA VAL A 87 20.10 16.37 6.26
C VAL A 87 19.73 16.52 7.73
N LEU A 88 18.59 17.17 7.98
CA LEU A 88 18.07 17.36 9.34
C LEU A 88 17.41 16.07 9.90
N VAL A 89 16.69 15.31 9.07
CA VAL A 89 15.96 14.09 9.46
C VAL A 89 15.94 13.07 8.31
N LYS A 90 15.85 11.77 8.63
CA LYS A 90 15.67 10.67 7.66
C LYS A 90 14.53 9.74 8.10
N GLY A 91 13.87 9.10 7.14
CA GLY A 91 12.76 8.17 7.38
C GLY A 91 12.65 7.09 6.30
N LEU A 92 11.60 6.28 6.38
CA LEU A 92 11.27 5.27 5.36
C LEU A 92 10.60 5.93 4.16
N ALA A 93 11.01 5.53 2.95
CA ALA A 93 10.41 6.03 1.72
C ALA A 93 9.02 5.39 1.52
N VAL A 94 8.01 6.23 1.27
CA VAL A 94 6.64 5.80 0.88
C VAL A 94 6.46 5.84 -0.64
N GLY A 95 7.27 6.62 -1.36
CA GLY A 95 7.29 6.69 -2.82
C GLY A 95 8.45 7.53 -3.36
N ASP A 96 8.48 7.73 -4.69
CA ASP A 96 9.65 8.27 -5.40
C ASP A 96 9.62 9.79 -5.68
N LYS A 97 8.67 10.50 -5.06
CA LYS A 97 8.49 11.95 -5.28
C LYS A 97 9.53 12.78 -4.53
N ILE A 98 9.94 13.89 -5.14
CA ILE A 98 10.65 14.97 -4.46
C ILE A 98 9.67 16.14 -4.25
N ALA A 99 9.57 16.64 -3.03
CA ALA A 99 8.75 17.80 -2.67
C ALA A 99 9.61 18.87 -1.99
N SER A 100 9.25 20.13 -2.22
CA SER A 100 9.86 21.30 -1.58
C SER A 100 8.77 22.23 -1.11
N GLY A 101 8.87 22.72 0.13
CA GLY A 101 7.84 23.54 0.74
C GLY A 101 8.27 24.10 2.09
N THR A 102 7.50 25.05 2.59
CA THR A 102 7.69 25.58 3.94
C THR A 102 7.08 24.61 4.95
N VAL A 103 7.93 24.05 5.81
CA VAL A 103 7.48 23.15 6.89
C VAL A 103 6.51 23.89 7.81
N ASN A 104 5.37 23.25 8.10
CA ASN A 104 4.39 23.71 9.07
C ASN A 104 4.14 22.65 10.16
N VAL A 105 4.18 23.06 11.43
CA VAL A 105 3.93 22.17 12.56
C VAL A 105 2.51 22.41 13.06
N ILE A 106 1.64 21.41 12.91
CA ILE A 106 0.29 21.44 13.49
C ILE A 106 0.27 20.70 14.84
N PRO A 107 -0.12 21.36 15.94
CA PRO A 107 -0.15 20.72 17.26
C PRO A 107 -1.38 19.82 17.46
N ASN A 108 -2.43 19.97 16.64
CA ASN A 108 -3.65 19.18 16.70
C ASN A 108 -4.20 18.91 15.29
N VAL A 109 -4.71 17.69 15.07
CA VAL A 109 -5.29 17.23 13.81
C VAL A 109 -6.46 18.11 13.32
N SER A 110 -7.16 18.82 14.21
CA SER A 110 -8.22 19.75 13.83
C SER A 110 -7.73 20.87 12.89
N HIS A 111 -6.45 21.22 12.93
CA HIS A 111 -5.81 22.24 12.10
C HIS A 111 -5.32 21.73 10.75
N ILE A 112 -5.61 20.48 10.37
CA ILE A 112 -5.15 19.91 9.10
C ILE A 112 -5.62 20.71 7.88
N ARG A 113 -6.76 21.42 8.00
CA ARG A 113 -7.30 22.28 6.95
C ARG A 113 -6.54 23.60 6.77
N ASP A 114 -5.63 23.94 7.69
CA ASP A 114 -4.84 25.16 7.63
C ASP A 114 -3.58 24.99 6.74
N PHE A 115 -3.30 23.77 6.29
CA PHE A 115 -2.23 23.49 5.33
C PHE A 115 -2.50 24.18 3.99
N LYS A 116 -1.52 24.91 3.49
CA LYS A 116 -1.54 25.48 2.14
C LYS A 116 -0.92 24.48 1.17
N ALA A 117 -1.45 24.44 -0.05
CA ALA A 117 -0.88 23.61 -1.10
C ALA A 117 0.60 23.98 -1.33
N GLY A 118 1.49 22.99 -1.24
CA GLY A 118 2.94 23.17 -1.37
C GLY A 118 3.68 23.48 -0.06
N GLN A 119 3.02 23.37 1.10
CA GLN A 119 3.67 23.28 2.42
C GLN A 119 3.95 21.83 2.80
#